data_AF-A0A6I3QBF5-F1
#
_entry.id   AF-A0A6I3QBF5-F1
#
_cell.length_a   1.000
_cell.length_b   1.000
_cell.length_c   1.000
_cell.angle_alpha   90.00
_cell.angle_beta   90.00
_cell.angle_gamma   90.00
#
_symmetry.space_group_name_H-M   'P 1'
#
loop_
_entity.id
_entity.type
_entity.pdbx_description
1 polymer ?
#
loop_
_entity_poly.entity_id
_entity_poly.type
_entity_poly.pdbx_seq_one_letter_code
_entity_poly.pdbx_strand_id
1 'polypeptide(L)'
;MGLRALNHAKPQQARFCWGRFAAEIFDLPGGIPLQLFDAHMHYSDTHGPAFDAVRERHGVGACTLACIPQMGVCSTVPDALYYKAVHPEGTVYVMGGLERSAWFLHEGDAAALGEDLVAQAGALLAAGCDGIKLLEGKPDIRRNFPIPDFDTPAWEPFWRWAEEQRVPILWHVNDPEEFWDASRINPYAKSEGWFYGPETINNEEQYRQVFAVLACHPGLRLQLAHLFFFSAQLPRLSALLRRYPEVRVDLTPGIELYTNLAGDIPAARAFFEEFGTRILYGSDIGSRASIAQPPRPLDSSESAARVDVIRTFLETPENEPYTLLPDGRYLFRIAPTPMRGLGLPSEALEQVYGGNARMFLGRARPVDAAKAASLAHSFAAGVEALHARELFLAADAAPLRQKAVQLQALAE
;
A
#
# COMPACT_ATOMS: atom_id res chain seq x y z
N MET A 1 37.92 -29.13 -25.41
CA MET A 1 38.14 -29.75 -24.07
C MET A 1 37.94 -28.66 -23.02
N GLY A 2 37.02 -28.69 -22.08
CA GLY A 2 35.85 -29.51 -21.81
C GLY A 2 35.08 -28.76 -20.72
N LEU A 3 33.76 -28.58 -20.91
CA LEU A 3 32.87 -28.19 -19.83
C LEU A 3 32.96 -29.28 -18.75
N ARG A 4 33.41 -28.91 -17.55
CA ARG A 4 33.25 -29.72 -16.34
C ARG A 4 32.53 -28.90 -15.27
N ALA A 5 31.27 -29.29 -15.09
CA ALA A 5 30.51 -29.36 -13.85
C ALA A 5 30.99 -28.49 -12.67
N LEU A 6 30.22 -27.43 -12.40
CA LEU A 6 30.05 -26.89 -11.04
C LEU A 6 28.64 -27.28 -10.57
N ASN A 7 28.50 -28.55 -10.18
CA ASN A 7 27.40 -28.99 -9.32
C ASN A 7 27.89 -28.96 -7.87
N HIS A 8 27.05 -28.40 -6.99
CA HIS A 8 27.14 -28.39 -5.53
C HIS A 8 28.22 -27.50 -4.89
N ALA A 9 28.02 -26.19 -4.96
CA ALA A 9 28.39 -25.31 -3.85
C ALA A 9 27.14 -25.06 -2.99
N LYS A 10 27.21 -25.36 -1.69
CA LYS A 10 26.23 -24.86 -0.70
C LYS A 10 26.19 -23.33 -0.81
N PRO A 11 25.03 -22.65 -0.64
CA PRO A 11 24.99 -21.21 -0.66
C PRO A 11 25.78 -20.70 0.56
N GLN A 12 27.05 -20.38 0.34
CA GLN A 12 27.81 -19.56 1.28
C GLN A 12 27.13 -18.19 1.27
N GLN A 13 26.79 -17.72 2.46
CA GLN A 13 26.34 -16.36 2.72
C GLN A 13 27.35 -15.38 2.11
N ALA A 14 27.11 -14.94 0.88
CA ALA A 14 27.71 -13.73 0.38
C ALA A 14 27.08 -12.61 1.21
N ARG A 15 27.80 -12.13 2.24
CA ARG A 15 27.46 -10.90 2.95
C ARG A 15 27.53 -9.78 1.91
N PHE A 16 26.37 -9.44 1.37
CA PHE A 16 26.23 -8.36 0.41
C PHE A 16 26.41 -7.05 1.18
N CYS A 17 27.57 -6.41 1.07
CA CYS A 17 27.78 -5.06 1.63
C CYS A 17 27.01 -4.04 0.77
N TRP A 18 25.72 -3.91 1.06
CA TRP A 18 24.78 -3.02 0.35
C TRP A 18 25.32 -1.58 0.26
N GLY A 19 25.95 -1.06 1.32
CA GLY A 19 26.50 0.30 1.34
C GLY A 19 27.54 0.60 0.24
N ARG A 20 28.35 -0.39 -0.19
CA ARG A 20 29.32 -0.19 -1.30
C ARG A 20 28.67 -0.32 -2.67
N PHE A 21 27.72 -1.24 -2.82
CA PHE A 21 27.00 -1.44 -4.08
C PHE A 21 25.98 -0.33 -4.37
N ALA A 22 25.31 0.18 -3.34
CA ALA A 22 24.33 1.25 -3.46
C ALA A 22 24.97 2.59 -3.83
N ALA A 23 26.17 2.88 -3.31
CA ALA A 23 26.90 4.10 -3.67
C ALA A 23 27.31 4.11 -5.15
N GLU A 24 27.71 2.97 -5.72
CA GLU A 24 28.13 2.85 -7.12
C GLU A 24 26.96 2.88 -8.12
N ILE A 25 25.76 2.43 -7.74
CA ILE A 25 24.60 2.34 -8.64
C ILE A 25 23.64 3.54 -8.55
N PHE A 26 23.51 4.14 -7.37
CA PHE A 26 22.54 5.22 -7.13
C PHE A 26 23.19 6.62 -7.07
N ASP A 27 24.47 6.74 -7.40
CA ASP A 27 25.22 8.00 -7.48
C ASP A 27 25.05 8.85 -6.21
N LEU A 28 24.98 8.18 -5.05
CA LEU A 28 24.83 8.83 -3.76
C LEU A 28 26.19 9.44 -3.39
N PRO A 29 26.30 10.77 -3.19
CA PRO A 29 27.57 11.39 -2.80
C PRO A 29 28.11 10.72 -1.53
N GLY A 30 29.34 10.21 -1.64
CA GLY A 30 29.93 9.30 -0.65
C GLY A 30 29.92 9.85 0.77
N GLY A 31 29.51 9.00 1.72
CA GLY A 31 29.66 9.25 3.16
C GLY A 31 28.38 9.68 3.91
N ILE A 32 27.23 9.77 3.24
CA ILE A 32 25.95 10.01 3.92
C ILE A 32 25.45 8.66 4.46
N PRO A 33 25.17 8.51 5.78
CA PRO A 33 24.48 7.31 6.28
C PRO A 33 23.18 7.12 5.48
N LEU A 34 22.87 5.88 5.09
CA LEU A 34 21.71 5.62 4.21
C LEU A 34 20.45 6.24 4.83
N GLN A 35 19.98 7.35 4.25
CA GLN A 35 18.83 8.06 4.79
C GLN A 35 17.59 7.17 4.67
N LEU A 36 16.75 7.19 5.71
CA LEU A 36 15.49 6.45 5.77
C LEU A 36 14.69 6.74 4.50
N PHE A 37 14.31 5.66 3.83
CA PHE A 37 13.38 5.66 2.72
C PHE A 37 12.06 5.09 3.24
N ASP A 38 11.03 5.92 3.31
CA ASP A 38 9.68 5.48 3.63
C ASP A 38 8.94 5.05 2.35
N ALA A 39 8.80 3.74 2.13
CA ALA A 39 8.20 3.19 0.91
C ALA A 39 6.67 3.25 0.90
N HIS A 40 6.02 3.81 1.94
CA HIS A 40 4.57 3.87 2.03
C HIS A 40 4.13 5.04 2.92
N MET A 41 4.04 6.23 2.32
CA MET A 41 3.40 7.40 2.91
C MET A 41 2.23 7.85 2.03
N HIS A 42 1.34 8.66 2.59
CA HIS A 42 0.23 9.25 1.87
C HIS A 42 0.32 10.77 1.93
N TYR A 43 0.03 11.42 0.81
CA TYR A 43 0.05 12.86 0.69
C TYR A 43 -1.19 13.38 -0.02
N SER A 44 -1.67 14.50 0.48
CA SER A 44 -2.62 15.41 -0.17
C SER A 44 -2.26 16.83 0.24
N ASP A 45 -2.71 17.81 -0.53
CA ASP A 45 -2.46 19.23 -0.28
C ASP A 45 -2.81 19.67 1.16
N THR A 46 -3.84 19.07 1.75
CA THR A 46 -4.30 19.32 3.13
C THR A 46 -3.27 19.02 4.21
N HIS A 47 -2.26 18.19 3.93
CA HIS A 47 -1.18 17.95 4.88
C HIS A 47 -0.27 19.17 5.04
N GLY A 48 -0.13 19.97 3.98
CA GLY A 48 0.67 21.19 3.98
C GLY A 48 2.12 21.02 4.47
N PRO A 49 2.71 22.06 5.07
CA PRO A 49 4.10 22.02 5.58
C PRO A 49 4.35 21.01 6.71
N ALA A 50 3.28 20.52 7.36
CA ALA A 50 3.42 19.54 8.43
C ALA A 50 4.00 18.20 7.93
N PHE A 51 3.80 17.88 6.65
CA PHE A 51 4.36 16.67 6.05
C PHE A 51 5.90 16.72 6.01
N ASP A 52 6.48 17.85 5.60
CA ASP A 52 7.93 18.04 5.59
C ASP A 52 8.51 18.03 7.01
N ALA A 53 7.82 18.67 7.95
CA ALA A 53 8.23 18.67 9.36
C ALA A 53 8.25 17.24 9.95
N VAL A 54 7.30 16.40 9.58
CA VAL A 54 7.27 14.98 9.97
C VAL A 54 8.42 14.22 9.31
N ARG A 55 8.68 14.42 8.01
CA ARG A 55 9.81 13.80 7.32
C ARG A 55 11.14 14.16 7.98
N GLU A 56 11.37 15.45 8.23
CA GLU A 56 12.60 15.95 8.87
C GLU A 56 12.76 15.38 10.29
N ARG A 57 11.71 15.47 11.12
CA ARG A 57 11.72 14.95 12.50
C ARG A 57 12.11 13.49 12.58
N HIS A 58 11.68 12.68 11.62
CA HIS A 58 11.95 11.23 11.61
C HIS A 58 13.12 10.84 10.70
N GLY A 59 13.83 11.80 10.09
CA GLY A 59 14.98 11.55 9.23
C GLY A 59 14.64 10.86 7.90
N VAL A 60 13.41 11.05 7.40
CA VAL A 60 12.92 10.49 6.13
C VAL A 60 13.49 11.30 4.96
N GLY A 61 14.64 10.87 4.46
CA GLY A 61 15.32 11.51 3.33
C GLY A 61 14.69 11.23 1.99
N ALA A 62 14.05 10.06 1.83
CA ALA A 62 13.27 9.71 0.65
C ALA A 62 11.93 9.11 1.04
N CYS A 63 10.89 9.31 0.22
CA CYS A 63 9.60 8.67 0.45
C CYS A 63 8.87 8.29 -0.84
N THR A 64 7.94 7.36 -0.71
CA THR A 64 6.95 7.01 -1.72
C THR A 64 5.57 7.48 -1.28
N LEU A 65 4.93 8.27 -2.12
CA LEU A 65 3.57 8.75 -1.97
C LEU A 65 2.61 7.76 -2.64
N ALA A 66 1.98 6.92 -1.83
CA ALA A 66 0.93 5.99 -2.21
C ALA A 66 -0.39 6.75 -2.39
N CYS A 67 -0.75 7.06 -3.63
CA CYS A 67 -1.94 7.88 -3.90
C CYS A 67 -3.22 7.10 -3.56
N ILE A 68 -4.07 7.69 -2.73
CA ILE A 68 -5.39 7.15 -2.37
C ILE A 68 -6.42 8.28 -2.50
N PRO A 69 -7.63 8.02 -3.02
CA PRO A 69 -8.59 9.10 -3.21
C PRO A 69 -9.08 9.72 -1.89
N GLN A 70 -9.01 11.06 -1.78
CA GLN A 70 -9.69 11.81 -0.72
C GLN A 70 -11.20 11.75 -0.94
N MET A 71 -11.95 11.85 0.16
CA MET A 71 -13.43 11.79 0.12
C MET A 71 -13.99 10.56 -0.62
N GLY A 72 -13.17 9.52 -0.78
CA GLY A 72 -13.52 8.31 -1.51
C GLY A 72 -13.56 8.44 -3.04
N VAL A 73 -13.27 9.60 -3.65
CA VAL A 73 -13.30 9.72 -5.12
C VAL A 73 -12.27 10.70 -5.70
N CYS A 74 -11.79 11.68 -4.92
CA CYS A 74 -10.88 12.71 -5.40
C CYS A 74 -9.43 12.21 -5.42
N SER A 75 -8.86 11.99 -6.60
CA SER A 75 -7.48 11.52 -6.76
C SER A 75 -6.45 12.47 -6.14
N THR A 76 -5.49 11.93 -5.38
CA THR A 76 -4.35 12.70 -4.82
C THR A 76 -3.12 12.70 -5.71
N VAL A 77 -3.19 12.07 -6.88
CA VAL A 77 -2.07 12.02 -7.83
C VAL A 77 -1.59 13.42 -8.25
N PRO A 78 -2.46 14.42 -8.53
CA PRO A 78 -2.01 15.77 -8.86
C PRO A 78 -1.19 16.41 -7.73
N ASP A 79 -1.66 16.29 -6.49
CA ASP A 79 -0.96 16.81 -5.31
C ASP A 79 0.40 16.13 -5.13
N ALA A 80 0.44 14.81 -5.27
CA ALA A 80 1.66 14.02 -5.13
C ALA A 80 2.69 14.34 -6.23
N LEU A 81 2.27 14.54 -7.47
CA LEU A 81 3.15 14.94 -8.57
C LEU A 81 3.64 16.38 -8.40
N TYR A 82 2.79 17.29 -7.95
CA TYR A 82 3.21 18.65 -7.61
C TYR A 82 4.26 18.63 -6.49
N TYR A 83 3.97 17.92 -5.41
CA TYR A 83 4.90 17.75 -4.29
C TYR A 83 6.23 17.16 -4.77
N LYS A 84 6.21 16.11 -5.60
CA LYS A 84 7.42 15.55 -6.21
C LYS A 84 8.19 16.57 -7.04
N ALA A 85 7.51 17.39 -7.84
CA ALA A 85 8.16 18.36 -8.74
C ALA A 85 8.85 19.51 -8.01
N VAL A 86 8.38 19.90 -6.82
CA VAL A 86 8.96 20.99 -6.03
C VAL A 86 10.01 20.51 -5.02
N HIS A 87 10.29 19.20 -4.96
CA HIS A 87 11.31 18.60 -4.10
C HIS A 87 12.53 18.14 -4.89
N PRO A 88 13.71 18.00 -4.24
CA PRO A 88 14.93 17.55 -4.92
C PRO A 88 14.74 16.19 -5.61
N GLU A 89 15.33 16.04 -6.80
CA GLU A 89 15.28 14.79 -7.55
C GLU A 89 15.74 13.61 -6.70
N GLY A 90 15.03 12.48 -6.82
CA GLY A 90 15.36 11.25 -6.10
C GLY A 90 14.92 11.20 -4.63
N THR A 91 14.27 12.26 -4.11
CA THR A 91 13.75 12.28 -2.71
C THR A 91 12.26 11.95 -2.59
N VAL A 92 11.50 12.01 -3.68
CA VAL A 92 10.05 11.72 -3.69
C VAL A 92 9.72 10.80 -4.86
N TYR A 93 9.00 9.73 -4.56
CA TYR A 93 8.46 8.77 -5.50
C TYR A 93 6.93 8.79 -5.40
N VAL A 94 6.23 8.52 -6.50
CA VAL A 94 4.76 8.55 -6.55
C VAL A 94 4.22 7.25 -7.11
N MET A 95 3.36 6.58 -6.36
CA MET A 95 2.58 5.43 -6.83
C MET A 95 1.18 5.94 -7.16
N GLY A 96 0.88 6.09 -8.44
CA GLY A 96 -0.37 6.69 -8.93
C GLY A 96 -1.56 5.76 -8.76
N GLY A 97 -2.70 6.29 -8.31
CA GLY A 97 -3.94 5.53 -8.20
C GLY A 97 -4.70 5.49 -9.53
N LEU A 98 -5.39 4.38 -9.82
CA LEU A 98 -6.33 4.28 -10.92
C LEU A 98 -7.65 5.01 -10.58
N GLU A 99 -8.35 5.50 -11.58
CA GLU A 99 -9.56 6.28 -11.39
C GLU A 99 -10.78 5.42 -11.08
N ARG A 100 -11.51 5.79 -10.03
CA ARG A 100 -12.68 5.05 -9.58
C ARG A 100 -13.87 5.12 -10.53
N SER A 101 -13.92 6.12 -11.42
CA SER A 101 -14.95 6.24 -12.44
C SER A 101 -14.93 5.09 -13.43
N ALA A 102 -13.76 4.50 -13.71
CA ALA A 102 -13.61 3.38 -14.65
C ALA A 102 -14.49 2.17 -14.29
N TRP A 103 -14.58 1.85 -12.99
CA TRP A 103 -15.37 0.72 -12.47
C TRP A 103 -16.84 0.84 -12.85
N PHE A 104 -17.34 2.07 -12.95
CA PHE A 104 -18.72 2.38 -13.24
C PHE A 104 -18.99 2.61 -14.73
N LEU A 105 -18.05 3.26 -15.43
CA LEU A 105 -18.17 3.56 -16.86
C LEU A 105 -18.10 2.31 -17.73
N HIS A 106 -17.36 1.29 -17.27
CA HIS A 106 -17.15 0.04 -17.99
C HIS A 106 -17.81 -1.15 -17.29
N GLU A 107 -18.82 -0.90 -16.46
CA GLU A 107 -19.57 -1.95 -15.77
C GLU A 107 -20.22 -2.89 -16.81
N GLY A 108 -19.80 -4.16 -16.81
CA GLY A 108 -20.25 -5.17 -17.78
C GLY A 108 -19.47 -5.23 -19.10
N ASP A 109 -18.47 -4.36 -19.31
CA ASP A 109 -17.59 -4.37 -20.49
C ASP A 109 -16.12 -4.58 -20.08
N ALA A 110 -15.75 -5.87 -19.94
CA ALA A 110 -14.41 -6.26 -19.51
C ALA A 110 -13.30 -5.80 -20.48
N ALA A 111 -13.58 -5.73 -21.78
CA ALA A 111 -12.59 -5.32 -22.77
C ALA A 111 -12.31 -3.82 -22.67
N ALA A 112 -13.36 -3.00 -22.63
CA ALA A 112 -13.21 -1.55 -22.47
C ALA A 112 -12.54 -1.19 -21.13
N LEU A 113 -12.90 -1.87 -20.04
CA LEU A 113 -12.24 -1.67 -18.75
C LEU A 113 -10.74 -1.96 -18.86
N GLY A 114 -10.36 -3.14 -19.37
CA GLY A 114 -8.95 -3.52 -19.48
C GLY A 114 -8.12 -2.54 -20.32
N GLU A 115 -8.67 -2.04 -21.43
CA GLU A 115 -8.04 -1.00 -22.25
C GLU A 115 -7.86 0.32 -21.48
N ASP A 116 -8.89 0.77 -20.76
CA ASP A 116 -8.85 1.99 -19.97
C ASP A 116 -7.83 1.90 -18.82
N LEU A 117 -7.77 0.78 -18.09
CA LEU A 117 -6.79 0.59 -17.00
C LEU A 117 -5.34 0.67 -17.53
N VAL A 118 -5.04 0.09 -18.69
CA VAL A 118 -3.73 0.19 -19.33
C VAL A 118 -3.43 1.63 -19.76
N ALA A 119 -4.41 2.32 -20.35
CA ALA A 119 -4.26 3.72 -20.77
C ALA A 119 -4.00 4.65 -19.57
N GLN A 120 -4.76 4.51 -18.49
CA GLN A 120 -4.57 5.25 -17.25
C GLN A 120 -3.19 4.99 -16.65
N ALA A 121 -2.79 3.72 -16.52
CA ALA A 121 -1.48 3.36 -15.98
C ALA A 121 -0.33 3.93 -16.83
N GLY A 122 -0.45 3.87 -18.16
CA GLY A 122 0.50 4.51 -19.08
C GLY A 122 0.59 6.02 -18.89
N ALA A 123 -0.56 6.70 -18.73
CA ALA A 123 -0.62 8.14 -18.51
C ALA A 123 0.02 8.55 -17.17
N LEU A 124 -0.24 7.80 -16.09
CA LEU A 124 0.38 7.98 -14.78
C LEU A 124 1.91 7.93 -14.86
N LEU A 125 2.46 6.89 -15.50
CA LEU A 125 3.91 6.75 -15.67
C LEU A 125 4.50 7.85 -16.56
N ALA A 126 3.78 8.24 -17.62
CA ALA A 126 4.20 9.29 -18.54
C ALA A 126 4.24 10.68 -17.89
N ALA A 127 3.38 10.93 -16.88
CA ALA A 127 3.37 12.16 -16.09
C ALA A 127 4.44 12.21 -15.00
N GLY A 128 5.06 11.07 -14.67
CA GLY A 128 6.15 10.97 -13.70
C GLY A 128 5.85 10.14 -12.45
N CYS A 129 4.74 9.39 -12.40
CA CYS A 129 4.55 8.38 -11.35
C CYS A 129 5.56 7.24 -11.54
N ASP A 130 6.14 6.75 -10.45
CA ASP A 130 7.15 5.69 -10.42
C ASP A 130 6.55 4.28 -10.45
N GLY A 131 5.24 4.17 -10.18
CA GLY A 131 4.48 2.94 -10.23
C GLY A 131 2.99 3.19 -10.00
N ILE A 132 2.25 2.12 -9.72
CA ILE A 132 0.79 2.14 -9.52
C ILE A 132 0.44 1.75 -8.09
N LYS A 133 -0.43 2.52 -7.43
CA LYS A 133 -1.06 2.15 -6.17
C LYS A 133 -2.42 1.52 -6.48
N LEU A 134 -2.62 0.30 -6.01
CA LEU A 134 -3.92 -0.36 -6.03
C LEU A 134 -4.49 -0.38 -4.60
N LEU A 135 -5.59 0.33 -4.39
CA LEU A 135 -6.39 0.29 -3.16
C LEU A 135 -7.61 -0.63 -3.34
N GLU A 136 -7.86 -1.08 -4.57
CA GLU A 136 -9.00 -1.85 -5.02
C GLU A 136 -9.15 -3.19 -4.29
N GLY A 137 -8.09 -3.72 -3.67
CA GLY A 137 -8.13 -4.95 -2.88
C GLY A 137 -8.56 -4.74 -1.42
N LYS A 138 -8.76 -3.49 -0.97
CA LYS A 138 -9.34 -3.22 0.35
C LYS A 138 -10.82 -3.63 0.34
N PRO A 139 -11.29 -4.47 1.29
CA PRO A 139 -12.66 -4.99 1.26
C PRO A 139 -13.74 -3.92 1.28
N ASP A 140 -13.52 -2.83 2.03
CA ASP A 140 -14.46 -1.70 2.04
C ASP A 140 -14.55 -0.98 0.67
N ILE A 141 -13.47 -0.96 -0.11
CA ILE A 141 -13.53 -0.44 -1.48
C ILE A 141 -14.27 -1.41 -2.39
N ARG A 142 -14.01 -2.72 -2.28
CA ARG A 142 -14.75 -3.78 -3.02
C ARG A 142 -16.25 -3.75 -2.73
N ARG A 143 -16.65 -3.36 -1.52
CA ARG A 143 -18.06 -3.21 -1.12
C ARG A 143 -18.74 -2.02 -1.81
N ASN A 144 -18.01 -0.94 -2.05
CA ASN A 144 -18.56 0.34 -2.52
C ASN A 144 -18.43 0.56 -4.04
N PHE A 145 -17.58 -0.20 -4.72
CA PHE A 145 -17.32 -0.06 -6.15
C PHE A 145 -17.43 -1.42 -6.86
N PRO A 146 -18.01 -1.50 -8.08
CA PRO A 146 -18.21 -2.75 -8.82
C PRO A 146 -16.91 -3.24 -9.47
N ILE A 147 -15.86 -3.41 -8.66
CA ILE A 147 -14.54 -3.83 -9.11
C ILE A 147 -14.59 -5.33 -9.43
N PRO A 148 -14.26 -5.75 -10.68
CA PRO A 148 -14.20 -7.16 -11.03
C PRO A 148 -13.16 -7.91 -10.20
N ASP A 149 -13.36 -9.21 -10.03
CA ASP A 149 -12.36 -10.10 -9.43
C ASP A 149 -11.03 -10.00 -10.19
N PHE A 150 -9.91 -9.97 -9.46
CA PHE A 150 -8.61 -9.61 -10.03
C PHE A 150 -8.08 -10.63 -11.05
N ASP A 151 -8.58 -11.86 -11.01
CA ASP A 151 -8.23 -12.96 -11.91
C ASP A 151 -9.23 -13.14 -13.06
N THR A 152 -10.07 -12.14 -13.32
CA THR A 152 -11.01 -12.13 -14.46
C THR A 152 -10.40 -11.50 -15.71
N PRO A 153 -10.95 -11.75 -16.91
CA PRO A 153 -10.46 -11.15 -18.15
C PRO A 153 -10.42 -9.62 -18.18
N ALA A 154 -11.18 -8.95 -17.30
CA ALA A 154 -11.19 -7.49 -17.20
C ALA A 154 -9.83 -6.91 -16.76
N TRP A 155 -9.07 -7.67 -15.96
CA TRP A 155 -7.78 -7.22 -15.43
C TRP A 155 -6.57 -7.75 -16.20
N GLU A 156 -6.74 -8.82 -17.00
CA GLU A 156 -5.65 -9.46 -17.75
C GLU A 156 -4.83 -8.47 -18.60
N PRO A 157 -5.42 -7.51 -19.35
CA PRO A 157 -4.63 -6.52 -20.10
C PRO A 157 -3.71 -5.70 -19.21
N PHE A 158 -4.20 -5.28 -18.03
CA PHE A 158 -3.42 -4.51 -17.05
C PHE A 158 -2.27 -5.34 -16.47
N TRP A 159 -2.52 -6.59 -16.05
CA TRP A 159 -1.48 -7.44 -15.47
C TRP A 159 -0.38 -7.78 -16.46
N ARG A 160 -0.75 -8.18 -17.68
CA ARG A 160 0.20 -8.44 -18.77
C ARG A 160 1.06 -7.22 -19.05
N TRP A 161 0.42 -6.07 -19.25
CA TRP A 161 1.14 -4.83 -19.51
C TRP A 161 2.08 -4.47 -18.36
N ALA A 162 1.63 -4.57 -17.11
CA ALA A 162 2.45 -4.22 -15.95
C ALA A 162 3.67 -5.15 -15.78
N GLU A 163 3.52 -6.44 -16.08
CA GLU A 163 4.62 -7.41 -16.09
C GLU A 163 5.62 -7.10 -17.21
N GLU A 164 5.15 -6.91 -18.45
CA GLU A 164 5.97 -6.58 -19.62
C GLU A 164 6.75 -5.28 -19.43
N GLN A 165 6.11 -4.25 -18.86
CA GLN A 165 6.71 -2.94 -18.60
C GLN A 165 7.50 -2.90 -17.27
N ARG A 166 7.52 -3.99 -16.49
CA ARG A 166 8.17 -4.10 -15.18
C ARG A 166 7.75 -2.98 -14.21
N VAL A 167 6.47 -2.66 -14.20
CA VAL A 167 5.89 -1.57 -13.40
C VAL A 167 5.87 -1.97 -11.92
N PRO A 168 6.46 -1.19 -11.01
CA PRO A 168 6.24 -1.35 -9.58
C PRO A 168 4.76 -1.13 -9.25
N ILE A 169 4.16 -2.07 -8.52
CA ILE A 169 2.78 -1.96 -8.02
C ILE A 169 2.81 -2.06 -6.50
N LEU A 170 2.28 -1.05 -5.82
CA LEU A 170 1.98 -1.09 -4.40
C LEU A 170 0.53 -1.51 -4.24
N TRP A 171 0.26 -2.68 -3.66
CA TRP A 171 -1.08 -3.25 -3.61
C TRP A 171 -1.55 -3.47 -2.18
N HIS A 172 -2.69 -2.86 -1.84
CA HIS A 172 -3.46 -3.16 -0.65
C HIS A 172 -4.47 -4.26 -0.95
N VAL A 173 -4.35 -5.41 -0.29
CA VAL A 173 -5.26 -6.54 -0.44
C VAL A 173 -5.66 -7.02 0.94
N ASN A 174 -6.97 -7.18 1.17
CA ASN A 174 -7.55 -7.47 2.47
C ASN A 174 -7.25 -6.37 3.50
N ASP A 175 -7.48 -6.71 4.76
CA ASP A 175 -7.33 -5.92 5.97
C ASP A 175 -7.08 -6.95 7.11
N PRO A 176 -6.91 -6.55 8.38
CA PRO A 176 -6.67 -7.49 9.48
C PRO A 176 -7.72 -8.62 9.57
N GLU A 177 -7.28 -9.86 9.85
CA GLU A 177 -8.18 -11.02 9.88
C GLU A 177 -9.31 -10.90 10.92
N GLU A 178 -9.06 -10.15 12.01
CA GLU A 178 -10.04 -9.85 13.03
C GLU A 178 -11.27 -9.13 12.48
N PHE A 179 -11.16 -8.45 11.33
CA PHE A 179 -12.25 -7.65 10.77
C PHE A 179 -13.38 -8.50 10.19
N TRP A 180 -13.13 -9.79 9.92
CA TRP A 180 -14.14 -10.79 9.52
C TRP A 180 -14.74 -11.57 10.71
N ASP A 181 -14.28 -11.32 11.95
CA ASP A 181 -14.74 -12.03 13.13
C ASP A 181 -15.37 -11.05 14.15
N ALA A 182 -16.69 -11.12 14.28
CA ALA A 182 -17.46 -10.22 15.15
C ALA A 182 -17.07 -10.33 16.64
N SER A 183 -16.45 -11.45 17.04
CA SER A 183 -15.96 -11.69 18.40
C SER A 183 -14.54 -11.17 18.64
N ARG A 184 -13.76 -10.95 17.57
CA ARG A 184 -12.36 -10.50 17.64
C ARG A 184 -12.16 -9.04 17.23
N ILE A 185 -13.01 -8.50 16.35
CA ILE A 185 -12.87 -7.13 15.86
C ILE A 185 -12.87 -6.13 17.02
N ASN A 186 -11.87 -5.24 17.04
CA ASN A 186 -11.81 -4.23 18.08
C ASN A 186 -12.93 -3.18 17.93
N PRO A 187 -13.41 -2.56 19.01
CA PRO A 187 -14.57 -1.65 18.96
C PRO A 187 -14.40 -0.44 18.04
N TYR A 188 -13.17 0.03 17.82
CA TYR A 188 -12.93 1.14 16.91
C TYR A 188 -13.05 0.71 15.45
N ALA A 189 -12.39 -0.37 15.04
CA ALA A 189 -12.50 -0.86 13.66
C ALA A 189 -13.97 -1.13 13.31
N LYS A 190 -14.74 -1.64 14.28
CA LYS A 190 -16.18 -1.79 14.15
C LYS A 190 -16.93 -0.46 14.00
N SER A 191 -16.57 0.58 14.78
CA SER A 191 -17.20 1.91 14.65
C SER A 191 -16.85 2.63 13.35
N GLU A 192 -15.69 2.33 12.76
CA GLU A 192 -15.28 2.82 11.43
C GLU A 192 -15.93 2.03 10.27
N GLY A 193 -16.82 1.07 10.55
CA GLY A 193 -17.51 0.29 9.52
C GLY A 193 -16.66 -0.82 8.88
N TRP A 194 -15.50 -1.14 9.46
CA TRP A 194 -14.58 -2.16 8.93
C TRP A 194 -14.91 -3.59 9.35
N PHE A 195 -16.08 -3.82 9.95
CA PHE A 195 -16.57 -5.19 10.08
C PHE A 195 -17.02 -5.70 8.71
N TYR A 196 -16.49 -6.86 8.31
CA TYR A 196 -16.75 -7.49 7.02
C TYR A 196 -17.58 -8.76 7.20
N GLY A 197 -18.87 -8.68 6.87
CA GLY A 197 -19.80 -9.81 6.91
C GLY A 197 -19.97 -10.50 5.55
N PRO A 198 -20.97 -11.39 5.42
CA PRO A 198 -21.26 -12.13 4.18
C PRO A 198 -21.52 -11.27 2.95
N GLU A 199 -21.88 -10.00 3.13
CA GLU A 199 -22.09 -9.01 2.07
C GLU A 199 -20.78 -8.44 1.50
N THR A 200 -19.67 -8.65 2.19
CA THR A 200 -18.34 -8.21 1.78
C THR A 200 -17.58 -9.38 1.19
N ILE A 201 -16.68 -9.11 0.25
CA ILE A 201 -15.83 -10.17 -0.29
C ILE A 201 -15.06 -10.91 0.83
N ASN A 202 -15.03 -12.23 0.72
CA ASN A 202 -14.29 -13.09 1.63
C ASN A 202 -12.78 -12.88 1.47
N ASN A 203 -12.05 -12.85 2.58
CA ASN A 203 -10.60 -12.66 2.59
C ASN A 203 -9.82 -13.74 1.84
N GLU A 204 -10.17 -15.02 2.03
CA GLU A 204 -9.53 -16.15 1.35
C GLU A 204 -9.80 -16.16 -0.15
N GLU A 205 -10.98 -15.68 -0.57
CA GLU A 205 -11.28 -15.50 -1.99
C GLU A 205 -10.39 -14.41 -2.60
N GLN A 206 -10.17 -13.27 -1.93
CA GLN A 206 -9.21 -12.28 -2.40
C GLN A 206 -7.78 -12.83 -2.48
N TYR A 207 -7.35 -13.61 -1.49
CA TYR A 207 -6.04 -14.27 -1.55
C TYR A 207 -5.94 -15.24 -2.73
N ARG A 208 -7.00 -16.02 -3.00
CA ARG A 208 -7.08 -16.91 -4.17
C ARG A 208 -6.92 -16.14 -5.47
N GLN A 209 -7.58 -14.98 -5.61
CA GLN A 209 -7.47 -14.12 -6.79
C GLN A 209 -6.02 -13.62 -6.99
N VAL A 210 -5.36 -13.12 -5.93
CA VAL A 210 -3.96 -12.69 -6.02
C VAL A 210 -3.02 -13.83 -6.41
N PHE A 211 -3.20 -15.02 -5.84
CA PHE A 211 -2.39 -16.19 -6.22
C PHE A 211 -2.62 -16.62 -7.67
N ALA A 212 -3.85 -16.52 -8.17
CA ALA A 212 -4.17 -16.80 -9.57
C ALA A 212 -3.48 -15.79 -10.51
N VAL A 213 -3.53 -14.49 -10.18
CA VAL A 213 -2.81 -13.43 -10.90
C VAL A 213 -1.31 -13.72 -10.95
N LEU A 214 -0.69 -14.02 -9.80
CA LEU A 214 0.74 -14.32 -9.73
C LEU A 214 1.12 -15.64 -10.43
N ALA A 215 0.22 -16.62 -10.49
CA ALA A 215 0.45 -17.85 -11.23
C ALA A 215 0.52 -17.61 -12.75
N CYS A 216 -0.30 -16.69 -13.26
CA CYS A 216 -0.28 -16.27 -14.66
C CYS A 216 0.87 -15.29 -14.96
N HIS A 217 1.19 -14.39 -14.02
CA HIS A 217 2.17 -13.32 -14.16
C HIS A 217 3.25 -13.36 -13.06
N PRO A 218 4.12 -14.38 -13.04
CA PRO A 218 5.09 -14.59 -11.97
C PRO A 218 6.20 -13.52 -11.92
N GLY A 219 6.33 -12.67 -12.95
CA GLY A 219 7.27 -11.57 -13.05
C GLY A 219 6.73 -10.22 -12.58
N LEU A 220 5.47 -10.15 -12.12
CA LEU A 220 4.89 -8.92 -11.56
C LEU A 220 5.72 -8.40 -10.39
N ARG A 221 5.97 -7.10 -10.39
CA ARG A 221 6.76 -6.41 -9.36
C ARG A 221 5.82 -5.81 -8.33
N LEU A 222 5.53 -6.58 -7.28
CA LEU A 222 4.56 -6.19 -6.26
C LEU A 222 5.26 -5.80 -4.95
N GLN A 223 4.81 -4.71 -4.34
CA GLN A 223 4.93 -4.43 -2.91
C GLN A 223 3.54 -4.65 -2.31
N LEU A 224 3.36 -5.76 -1.58
CA LEU A 224 2.13 -6.07 -0.88
C LEU A 224 2.14 -5.37 0.49
N ALA A 225 1.19 -4.48 0.70
CA ALA A 225 1.13 -3.67 1.91
C ALA A 225 0.86 -4.52 3.16
N HIS A 226 1.31 -4.05 4.33
CA HIS A 226 0.99 -4.61 5.65
C HIS A 226 1.40 -6.08 5.83
N LEU A 227 2.55 -6.50 5.32
CA LEU A 227 2.94 -7.93 5.21
C LEU A 227 1.84 -8.80 4.55
N PHE A 228 1.07 -8.24 3.61
CA PHE A 228 -0.07 -8.88 2.97
C PHE A 228 -1.14 -9.38 3.96
N PHE A 229 -1.18 -8.79 5.16
CA PHE A 229 -1.97 -9.22 6.31
C PHE A 229 -1.72 -10.69 6.70
N PHE A 230 -0.53 -11.22 6.41
CA PHE A 230 -0.08 -12.57 6.77
C PHE A 230 0.85 -12.61 7.99
N SER A 231 0.81 -11.60 8.85
CA SER A 231 1.64 -11.55 10.07
C SER A 231 1.41 -12.74 11.00
N ALA A 232 0.19 -13.28 11.10
CA ALA A 232 -0.15 -14.51 11.81
C ALA A 232 0.11 -15.80 11.01
N GLN A 233 0.49 -15.69 9.72
CA GLN A 233 0.59 -16.80 8.77
C GLN A 233 1.95 -16.78 8.05
N LEU A 234 3.04 -16.50 8.77
CA LEU A 234 4.39 -16.42 8.20
C LEU A 234 4.80 -17.62 7.32
N PRO A 235 4.42 -18.88 7.59
CA PRO A 235 4.69 -19.99 6.66
C PRO A 235 4.06 -19.80 5.28
N ARG A 236 2.83 -19.28 5.21
CA ARG A 236 2.11 -18.99 3.96
C ARG A 236 2.76 -17.83 3.21
N LEU A 237 3.13 -16.77 3.93
CA LEU A 237 3.86 -15.65 3.35
C LEU A 237 5.24 -16.07 2.82
N SER A 238 5.95 -16.90 3.57
CA SER A 238 7.25 -17.44 3.14
C SER A 238 7.14 -18.27 1.86
N ALA A 239 6.10 -19.10 1.74
CA ALA A 239 5.84 -19.88 0.54
C ALA A 239 5.56 -18.99 -0.69
N LEU A 240 4.73 -17.95 -0.52
CA LEU A 240 4.46 -16.94 -1.56
C LEU A 240 5.76 -16.27 -2.01
N LEU A 241 6.54 -15.75 -1.06
CA LEU A 241 7.77 -15.04 -1.35
C LEU A 241 8.80 -15.96 -2.03
N ARG A 242 8.98 -17.21 -1.59
CA ARG A 242 9.88 -18.16 -2.29
C ARG A 242 9.46 -18.43 -3.73
N ARG A 243 8.15 -18.49 -3.99
CA ARG A 243 7.61 -18.81 -5.31
C ARG A 243 7.73 -17.64 -6.30
N TYR A 244 7.54 -16.41 -5.82
CA TYR A 244 7.51 -15.21 -6.66
C TYR A 244 8.61 -14.22 -6.22
N PRO A 245 9.76 -14.21 -6.91
CA PRO A 245 10.95 -13.46 -6.46
C PRO A 245 10.80 -11.94 -6.56
N GLU A 246 9.89 -11.45 -7.42
CA GLU A 246 9.62 -10.02 -7.60
C GLU A 246 8.63 -9.45 -6.59
N VAL A 247 7.96 -10.32 -5.82
CA VAL A 247 7.05 -9.91 -4.74
C VAL A 247 7.85 -9.53 -3.50
N ARG A 248 7.48 -8.39 -2.94
CA ARG A 248 7.97 -7.78 -1.70
C ARG A 248 6.78 -7.45 -0.81
N VAL A 249 7.09 -7.15 0.44
CA VAL A 249 6.11 -6.73 1.44
C VAL A 249 6.62 -5.51 2.18
N ASP A 250 5.73 -4.69 2.74
CA ASP A 250 6.11 -3.59 3.62
C ASP A 250 5.65 -3.79 5.07
N LEU A 251 6.22 -2.97 5.95
CA LEU A 251 5.95 -2.95 7.40
C LEU A 251 4.92 -1.88 7.80
N THR A 252 4.16 -1.38 6.83
CA THR A 252 3.09 -0.41 7.03
C THR A 252 2.16 -0.91 8.14
N PRO A 253 1.98 -0.13 9.22
CA PRO A 253 1.49 -0.71 10.45
C PRO A 253 -0.04 -0.91 10.41
N GLY A 254 -0.45 -2.17 10.62
CA GLY A 254 -1.63 -2.53 11.39
C GLY A 254 -1.15 -3.07 12.73
N ILE A 255 -1.82 -2.75 13.84
CA ILE A 255 -1.30 -3.10 15.16
C ILE A 255 -1.18 -4.62 15.36
N GLU A 256 -2.07 -5.37 14.71
CA GLU A 256 -2.06 -6.84 14.68
C GLU A 256 -0.76 -7.39 14.10
N LEU A 257 -0.16 -6.70 13.12
CA LEU A 257 1.12 -7.08 12.52
C LEU A 257 2.17 -7.25 13.60
N TYR A 258 2.35 -6.20 14.40
CA TYR A 258 3.38 -6.17 15.42
C TYR A 258 3.08 -7.13 16.56
N THR A 259 1.81 -7.25 17.00
CA THR A 259 1.45 -8.19 18.06
C THR A 259 1.64 -9.64 17.64
N ASN A 260 1.32 -9.97 16.38
CA ASN A 260 1.50 -11.33 15.84
C ASN A 260 2.98 -11.70 15.77
N LEU A 261 3.82 -10.80 15.24
CA LEU A 261 5.27 -11.05 15.17
C LEU A 261 5.92 -11.12 16.56
N ALA A 262 5.49 -10.28 17.51
CA ALA A 262 5.99 -10.32 18.89
C ALA A 262 5.57 -11.61 19.64
N GLY A 263 4.45 -12.21 19.23
CA GLY A 263 3.95 -13.48 19.74
C GLY A 263 4.91 -14.66 19.51
N ASP A 264 5.64 -14.65 18.39
CA ASP A 264 6.62 -15.68 18.01
C ASP A 264 7.89 -15.05 17.42
N ILE A 265 8.75 -14.51 18.30
CA ILE A 265 10.02 -13.87 17.92
C ILE A 265 10.95 -14.82 17.15
N PRO A 266 11.13 -16.10 17.53
CA PRO A 266 11.93 -17.02 16.74
C PRO A 266 11.45 -17.16 15.29
N ALA A 267 10.14 -17.31 15.06
CA ALA A 267 9.59 -17.38 13.70
C ALA A 267 9.73 -16.06 12.95
N ALA A 268 9.47 -14.92 13.61
CA ALA A 268 9.63 -13.61 13.01
C ALA A 268 11.10 -13.33 12.63
N ARG A 269 12.07 -13.65 13.49
CA ARG A 269 13.50 -13.52 13.18
C ARG A 269 13.91 -14.40 12.01
N ALA A 270 13.47 -15.66 11.97
CA ALA A 270 13.75 -16.55 10.85
C ALA A 270 13.18 -15.99 9.52
N PHE A 271 11.99 -15.40 9.55
CA PHE A 271 11.39 -14.74 8.40
C PHE A 271 12.21 -13.53 7.92
N PHE A 272 12.63 -12.65 8.84
CA PHE A 272 13.46 -11.49 8.51
C PHE A 272 14.87 -11.88 8.04
N GLU A 273 15.44 -12.97 8.56
CA GLU A 273 16.73 -13.49 8.08
C GLU A 273 16.61 -14.00 6.63
N GLU A 274 15.54 -14.74 6.30
CA GLU A 274 15.35 -15.30 4.97
C GLU A 274 14.93 -14.24 3.92
N PHE A 275 14.03 -13.33 4.30
CA PHE A 275 13.39 -12.39 3.37
C PHE A 275 13.79 -10.93 3.60
N GLY A 276 14.83 -10.65 4.39
CA GLY A 276 15.24 -9.30 4.76
C GLY A 276 15.53 -8.35 3.60
N THR A 277 15.83 -8.85 2.39
CA THR A 277 16.00 -8.05 1.16
C THR A 277 14.69 -7.74 0.43
N ARG A 278 13.55 -8.17 0.96
CA ARG A 278 12.22 -8.03 0.38
C ARG A 278 11.17 -7.44 1.33
N ILE A 279 11.62 -6.97 2.50
CA ILE A 279 10.80 -6.31 3.51
C ILE A 279 11.12 -4.82 3.49
N LEU A 280 10.16 -3.99 3.09
CA LEU A 280 10.33 -2.55 2.96
C LEU A 280 9.82 -1.85 4.21
N TYR A 281 10.55 -0.83 4.66
CA TYR A 281 10.02 0.11 5.64
C TYR A 281 8.91 0.96 4.98
N GLY A 282 7.76 1.04 5.65
CA GLY A 282 6.62 1.87 5.26
C GLY A 282 5.87 2.31 6.52
N SER A 283 5.51 3.58 6.64
CA SER A 283 4.91 4.10 7.89
C SER A 283 3.40 4.28 7.86
N ASP A 284 2.79 4.36 6.67
CA ASP A 284 1.39 4.75 6.46
C ASP A 284 1.08 6.19 6.92
N ILE A 285 2.10 7.03 7.13
CA ILE A 285 1.90 8.43 7.55
C ILE A 285 1.02 9.15 6.53
N GLY A 286 0.04 9.90 7.05
CA GLY A 286 -0.89 10.68 6.24
C GLY A 286 -2.17 9.94 5.83
N SER A 287 -2.24 8.61 5.95
CA SER A 287 -3.40 7.83 5.46
C SER A 287 -4.72 8.30 6.08
N ARG A 288 -4.79 8.40 7.42
CA ARG A 288 -5.97 8.86 8.17
C ARG A 288 -6.34 10.32 7.92
N ALA A 289 -5.39 11.15 7.51
CA ALA A 289 -5.67 12.55 7.20
C ALA A 289 -6.25 12.67 5.78
N SER A 290 -5.71 11.90 4.82
CA SER A 290 -6.20 11.85 3.44
C SER A 290 -7.61 11.25 3.32
N ILE A 291 -7.96 10.22 4.10
CA ILE A 291 -9.30 9.58 4.02
C ILE A 291 -10.36 10.22 4.92
N ALA A 292 -9.98 11.21 5.74
CA ALA A 292 -10.93 11.88 6.64
C ALA A 292 -12.02 12.61 5.86
N GLN A 293 -13.22 12.68 6.43
CA GLN A 293 -14.35 13.41 5.87
C GLN A 293 -14.92 14.41 6.90
N PRO A 294 -14.74 15.74 6.70
CA PRO A 294 -13.96 16.37 5.63
C PRO A 294 -12.45 16.09 5.77
N PRO A 295 -11.64 16.31 4.71
CA PRO A 295 -10.20 16.13 4.78
C PRO A 295 -9.62 17.03 5.88
N ARG A 296 -8.60 16.52 6.59
CA ARG A 296 -8.01 17.21 7.74
C ARG A 296 -6.50 17.34 7.61
N PRO A 297 -5.89 18.29 8.34
CA PRO A 297 -4.43 18.38 8.40
C PRO A 297 -3.78 17.11 8.97
N LEU A 298 -2.51 16.92 8.62
CA LEU A 298 -1.69 15.84 9.15
C LEU A 298 -1.54 15.96 10.68
N ASP A 299 -1.77 14.87 11.42
CA ASP A 299 -1.49 14.80 12.85
C ASP A 299 -0.06 14.30 13.07
N SER A 300 0.85 15.21 13.40
CA SER A 300 2.26 14.88 13.63
C SER A 300 2.49 13.95 14.83
N SER A 301 1.59 13.91 15.81
CA SER A 301 1.72 13.00 16.95
C SER A 301 1.29 11.59 16.58
N GLU A 302 0.22 11.46 15.79
CA GLU A 302 -0.20 10.18 15.22
C GLU A 302 0.86 9.63 14.24
N SER A 303 1.48 10.52 13.45
CA SER A 303 2.60 10.16 12.56
C SER A 303 3.80 9.63 13.35
N ALA A 304 4.16 10.29 14.46
CA ALA A 304 5.25 9.85 15.31
C ALA A 304 4.95 8.47 15.94
N ALA A 305 3.74 8.26 16.43
CA ALA A 305 3.34 6.98 17.02
C ALA A 305 3.44 5.81 16.03
N ARG A 306 3.13 6.03 14.75
CA ARG A 306 3.36 5.02 13.70
C ARG A 306 4.83 4.66 13.60
N VAL A 307 5.71 5.65 13.46
CA VAL A 307 7.17 5.44 13.36
C VAL A 307 7.70 4.71 14.60
N ASP A 308 7.26 5.13 15.79
CA ASP A 308 7.70 4.56 17.06
C ASP A 308 7.33 3.07 17.16
N VAL A 309 6.11 2.68 16.77
CA VAL A 309 5.70 1.25 16.73
C VAL A 309 6.65 0.41 15.90
N ILE A 310 6.98 0.88 14.69
CA ILE A 310 7.86 0.15 13.77
C ILE A 310 9.27 0.07 14.34
N ARG A 311 9.86 1.21 14.68
CA ARG A 311 11.26 1.29 15.12
C ARG A 311 11.48 0.58 16.44
N THR A 312 10.61 0.79 17.44
CA THR A 312 10.71 0.10 18.72
C THR A 312 10.66 -1.42 18.51
N PHE A 313 9.78 -1.93 17.64
CA PHE A 313 9.75 -3.36 17.36
C PHE A 313 11.01 -3.86 16.66
N LEU A 314 11.52 -3.16 15.64
CA LEU A 314 12.68 -3.63 14.88
C LEU A 314 14.00 -3.53 15.67
N GLU A 315 14.15 -2.48 16.48
CA GLU A 315 15.43 -2.10 17.11
C GLU A 315 15.59 -2.65 18.53
N THR A 316 14.49 -2.81 19.28
CA THR A 316 14.58 -3.28 20.67
C THR A 316 15.06 -4.74 20.71
N PRO A 317 16.11 -5.07 21.48
CA PRO A 317 16.58 -6.43 21.63
C PRO A 317 15.49 -7.39 22.14
N GLU A 318 15.49 -8.64 21.65
CA GLU A 318 14.47 -9.64 22.02
C GLU A 318 14.44 -9.98 23.52
N ASN A 319 15.56 -9.77 24.22
CA ASN A 319 15.72 -9.98 25.65
C ASN A 319 15.28 -8.77 26.51
N GLU A 320 14.82 -7.68 25.87
CA GLU A 320 14.34 -6.47 26.52
C GLU A 320 12.83 -6.30 26.26
N PRO A 321 11.96 -6.96 27.06
CA PRO A 321 10.52 -6.83 26.88
C PRO A 321 10.05 -5.41 27.16
N TYR A 322 9.07 -4.95 26.40
CA TYR A 322 8.41 -3.66 26.58
C TYR A 322 6.90 -3.82 26.53
N THR A 323 6.17 -2.80 26.98
CA THR A 323 4.71 -2.79 26.88
C THR A 323 4.30 -1.76 25.85
N LEU A 324 3.54 -2.20 24.85
CA LEU A 324 2.87 -1.31 23.92
C LEU A 324 1.65 -0.70 24.61
N LEU A 325 1.67 0.62 24.76
CA LEU A 325 0.64 1.36 25.46
C LEU A 325 -0.27 2.10 24.47
N PRO A 326 -1.56 2.27 24.80
CA PRO A 326 -2.40 3.15 24.02
C PRO A 326 -1.91 4.59 24.12
N ASP A 327 -1.86 5.30 23.00
CA ASP A 327 -1.40 6.69 22.90
C ASP A 327 -2.56 7.70 22.76
N GLY A 328 -3.80 7.19 22.67
CA GLY A 328 -5.00 7.99 22.41
C GLY A 328 -5.09 8.60 21.00
N ARG A 329 -4.17 8.23 20.09
CA ARG A 329 -4.08 8.72 18.72
C ARG A 329 -3.97 7.58 17.71
N TYR A 330 -2.80 7.01 17.49
CA TYR A 330 -2.64 5.90 16.55
C TYR A 330 -3.16 4.59 17.15
N LEU A 331 -2.75 4.33 18.39
CA LEU A 331 -3.04 3.17 19.22
C LEU A 331 -4.19 3.44 20.21
N PHE A 332 -5.27 4.10 19.78
CA PHE A 332 -6.42 4.25 20.68
C PHE A 332 -7.03 2.85 20.98
N ARG A 333 -7.60 2.68 22.19
CA ARG A 333 -8.44 1.53 22.56
C ARG A 333 -7.81 0.13 22.41
N ILE A 334 -6.49 0.03 22.33
CA ILE A 334 -5.79 -1.24 22.57
C ILE A 334 -5.55 -1.43 24.07
N ALA A 335 -5.55 -2.68 24.53
CA ALA A 335 -5.07 -2.99 25.87
C ALA A 335 -3.54 -2.81 25.93
N PRO A 336 -2.96 -2.42 27.08
CA PRO A 336 -1.52 -2.56 27.32
C PRO A 336 -1.07 -3.97 26.93
N THR A 337 -0.23 -4.08 25.91
CA THR A 337 0.12 -5.36 25.30
C THR A 337 1.62 -5.62 25.52
N PRO A 338 2.00 -6.72 26.18
CA PRO A 338 3.41 -7.11 26.30
C PRO A 338 4.00 -7.44 24.92
N MET A 339 5.16 -6.88 24.65
CA MET A 339 5.87 -7.02 23.38
C MET A 339 7.32 -7.44 23.63
N ARG A 340 7.93 -7.98 22.57
CA ARG A 340 9.38 -8.15 22.43
C ARG A 340 9.76 -7.60 21.06
N GLY A 341 10.91 -6.95 20.96
CA GLY A 341 11.43 -6.51 19.68
C GLY A 341 12.22 -7.61 18.97
N LEU A 342 12.52 -7.39 17.70
CA LEU A 342 13.37 -8.28 16.92
C LEU A 342 14.85 -8.09 17.23
N GLY A 343 15.29 -6.89 17.59
CA GLY A 343 16.71 -6.58 17.76
C GLY A 343 17.50 -6.86 16.48
N LEU A 344 17.05 -6.28 15.36
CA LEU A 344 17.73 -6.46 14.08
C LEU A 344 19.14 -5.83 14.11
N PRO A 345 20.15 -6.50 13.54
CA PRO A 345 21.49 -5.91 13.42
C PRO A 345 21.46 -4.69 12.49
N SER A 346 22.40 -3.76 12.68
CA SER A 346 22.46 -2.51 11.92
C SER A 346 22.46 -2.70 10.41
N GLU A 347 23.11 -3.75 9.88
CA GLU A 347 23.12 -4.08 8.45
C GLU A 347 21.71 -4.46 7.93
N ALA A 348 20.93 -5.21 8.72
CA ALA A 348 19.55 -5.56 8.36
C ALA A 348 18.62 -4.34 8.45
N LEU A 349 18.81 -3.50 9.47
CA LEU A 349 18.07 -2.23 9.60
C LEU A 349 18.34 -1.31 8.42
N GLU A 350 19.59 -1.13 8.01
CA GLU A 350 19.96 -0.31 6.84
C GLU A 350 19.27 -0.82 5.56
N GLN A 351 19.24 -2.14 5.38
CA GLN A 351 18.57 -2.75 4.23
C GLN A 351 17.06 -2.50 4.24
N VAL A 352 16.38 -2.74 5.38
CA VAL A 352 14.93 -2.54 5.55
C VAL A 352 14.54 -1.06 5.44
N TYR A 353 15.30 -0.18 6.11
CA TYR A 353 15.06 1.26 6.16
C TYR A 353 15.39 1.99 4.85
N GLY A 354 16.06 1.37 3.88
CA GLY A 354 16.14 2.05 2.60
C GLY A 354 16.80 1.33 1.45
N GLY A 355 17.56 0.28 1.69
CA GLY A 355 18.14 -0.51 0.60
C GLY A 355 17.07 -1.15 -0.27
N ASN A 356 16.08 -1.78 0.36
CA ASN A 356 15.02 -2.52 -0.34
C ASN A 356 14.13 -1.63 -1.21
N ALA A 357 13.76 -0.44 -0.71
CA ALA A 357 12.94 0.50 -1.47
C ALA A 357 13.67 1.02 -2.72
N ARG A 358 14.97 1.35 -2.59
CA ARG A 358 15.81 1.78 -3.72
C ARG A 358 15.99 0.69 -4.76
N MET A 359 16.16 -0.58 -4.33
CA MET A 359 16.16 -1.73 -5.23
C MET A 359 14.85 -1.91 -5.99
N PHE A 360 13.73 -1.70 -5.29
CA PHE A 360 12.42 -1.94 -5.85
C PHE A 360 11.99 -0.82 -6.81
N LEU A 361 12.21 0.44 -6.47
CA LEU A 361 11.74 1.56 -7.27
C LEU A 361 12.76 1.99 -8.33
N GLY A 362 14.05 1.76 -8.09
CA GLY A 362 15.10 2.24 -8.98
C GLY A 362 15.21 3.77 -8.94
N ARG A 363 15.47 4.38 -10.10
CA ARG A 363 15.58 5.84 -10.22
C ARG A 363 14.19 6.48 -10.33
N ALA A 364 13.95 7.52 -9.55
CA ALA A 364 12.74 8.33 -9.65
C ALA A 364 12.58 8.92 -11.08
N ARG A 365 11.37 8.83 -11.62
CA ARG A 365 10.99 9.45 -12.89
C ARG A 365 10.85 10.97 -12.73
N PRO A 366 11.31 11.80 -13.68
CA PRO A 366 11.03 13.23 -13.65
C PRO A 366 9.54 13.49 -13.91
N VAL A 367 9.01 14.56 -13.33
CA VAL A 367 7.62 14.98 -13.55
C VAL A 367 7.50 15.71 -14.89
N ASP A 368 6.56 15.30 -15.72
CA ASP A 368 6.19 15.99 -16.96
C ASP A 368 5.00 16.90 -16.66
N ALA A 369 5.25 18.21 -16.52
CA ALA A 369 4.26 19.17 -16.06
C ALA A 369 3.02 19.25 -16.95
N ALA A 370 3.18 19.10 -18.28
CA ALA A 370 2.05 19.16 -19.21
C ALA A 370 1.15 17.93 -19.06
N LYS A 371 1.73 16.74 -18.92
CA LYS A 371 0.97 15.51 -18.71
C LYS A 371 0.37 15.44 -17.31
N ALA A 372 1.09 15.89 -16.28
CA ALA A 372 0.56 16.00 -14.92
C ALA A 372 -0.66 16.95 -14.88
N ALA A 373 -0.60 18.09 -15.57
CA ALA A 373 -1.75 18.97 -15.72
C ALA A 373 -2.91 18.28 -16.46
N SER A 374 -2.63 17.54 -17.54
CA SER A 374 -3.66 16.77 -18.25
C SER A 374 -4.35 15.73 -17.36
N LEU A 375 -3.60 15.03 -16.51
CA LEU A 375 -4.17 14.09 -15.53
C LEU A 375 -5.09 14.79 -14.53
N ALA A 376 -4.67 15.94 -14.00
CA ALA A 376 -5.50 16.70 -13.06
C ALA A 376 -6.86 17.07 -13.66
N HIS A 377 -6.90 17.48 -14.94
CA HIS A 377 -8.18 17.74 -15.64
C HIS A 377 -9.00 16.47 -15.83
N SER A 378 -8.36 15.35 -16.19
CA SER A 378 -9.03 14.05 -16.37
C SER A 378 -9.69 13.56 -15.08
N PHE A 379 -9.01 13.70 -13.94
CA PHE A 379 -9.53 13.27 -12.63
C PHE A 379 -10.68 14.16 -12.16
N ALA A 380 -10.61 15.48 -12.38
CA ALA A 380 -11.71 16.38 -12.09
C ALA A 380 -12.98 15.98 -12.88
N ALA A 381 -12.84 15.70 -14.18
CA ALA A 381 -13.95 15.22 -15.01
C ALA A 381 -14.51 13.87 -14.54
N GLY A 382 -13.64 12.96 -14.05
CA GLY A 382 -14.05 11.68 -13.48
C GLY A 382 -14.93 11.83 -12.24
N VAL A 383 -14.57 12.74 -11.32
CA VAL A 383 -15.36 13.05 -10.13
C VAL A 383 -16.72 13.65 -10.50
N GLU A 384 -16.75 14.57 -11.47
CA GLU A 384 -18.01 15.14 -11.98
C GLU A 384 -18.94 14.06 -12.56
N ALA A 385 -18.38 13.11 -13.32
CA ALA A 385 -19.14 11.99 -13.88
C ALA A 385 -19.74 11.08 -12.79
N LEU A 386 -18.98 10.78 -11.73
CA LEU A 386 -19.47 10.03 -10.57
C LEU A 386 -20.62 10.76 -9.88
N HIS A 387 -20.45 12.05 -9.61
CA HIS A 387 -21.49 12.87 -8.97
C HIS A 387 -22.77 12.92 -9.81
N ALA A 388 -22.64 13.07 -11.14
CA ALA A 388 -23.78 13.03 -12.05
C ALA A 388 -24.52 11.69 -12.01
N ARG A 389 -23.79 10.56 -11.95
CA ARG A 389 -24.39 9.21 -11.81
C ARG A 389 -25.15 9.08 -10.49
N GLU A 390 -24.58 9.51 -9.38
CA GLU A 390 -25.24 9.46 -8.06
C GLU A 390 -26.54 10.27 -8.05
N LEU A 391 -26.52 11.48 -8.62
CA LEU A 391 -27.71 12.31 -8.79
C LEU A 391 -28.77 11.60 -9.64
N PHE A 392 -28.37 10.93 -10.72
CA PHE A 392 -29.28 10.19 -11.58
C PHE A 392 -29.91 8.98 -10.87
N LEU A 393 -29.11 8.16 -10.17
CA LEU A 393 -29.61 7.03 -9.39
C LEU A 393 -30.54 7.47 -8.25
N ALA A 394 -30.22 8.59 -7.60
CA ALA A 394 -31.09 9.18 -6.58
C ALA A 394 -32.42 9.69 -7.18
N ALA A 395 -32.37 10.27 -8.38
CA ALA A 395 -33.55 10.73 -9.12
C ALA A 395 -34.44 9.57 -9.57
N ASP A 396 -33.87 8.47 -10.09
CA ASP A 396 -34.62 7.27 -10.49
C ASP A 396 -35.24 6.54 -9.28
N ALA A 397 -34.58 6.60 -8.12
CA ALA A 397 -35.14 6.07 -6.88
C ALA A 397 -36.28 6.93 -6.32
N ALA A 398 -36.41 8.21 -6.70
CA ALA A 398 -37.40 9.12 -6.13
C ALA A 398 -38.86 8.79 -6.54
N PRO A 399 -39.19 8.48 -7.81
CA PRO A 399 -40.51 7.97 -8.21
C PRO A 399 -40.85 6.65 -7.51
N LEU A 400 -39.87 5.76 -7.33
CA LEU A 400 -40.07 4.48 -6.63
C LEU A 400 -40.39 4.68 -5.14
N ARG A 401 -39.72 5.63 -4.47
CA ARG A 401 -40.04 6.04 -3.09
C ARG A 401 -41.42 6.70 -3.00
N GLN A 402 -41.78 7.58 -3.93
CA GLN A 402 -43.12 8.18 -3.95
C GLN A 402 -44.22 7.13 -4.17
N LYS A 403 -43.99 6.15 -5.05
CA LYS A 403 -44.92 5.06 -5.31
C LYS A 403 -45.04 4.11 -4.10
N ALA A 404 -43.94 3.86 -3.38
CA ALA A 404 -43.94 3.10 -2.14
C ALA A 404 -44.73 3.83 -1.02
N VAL A 405 -44.55 5.15 -0.87
CA VAL A 405 -45.31 5.97 0.09
C VAL A 405 -46.80 6.03 -0.28
N GLN A 406 -47.15 6.16 -1.56
CA GLN A 406 -48.55 6.10 -2.01
C GLN A 406 -49.19 4.73 -1.79
N LEU A 407 -48.45 3.64 -2.02
CA LEU A 407 -48.93 2.28 -1.76
C LEU A 407 -49.11 2.02 -0.26
N GLN A 408 -48.27 2.62 0.59
CA GLN A 408 -48.38 2.52 2.04
C GLN A 408 -49.58 3.34 2.57
N ALA A 409 -49.84 4.51 2.00
CA ALA A 409 -51.02 5.34 2.32
C ALA A 409 -52.35 4.80 1.76
N LEU A 410 -52.32 3.84 0.83
CA LEU A 410 -53.50 3.11 0.34
C LEU A 410 -53.76 1.81 1.12
N ALA A 411 -52.80 1.40 1.95
CA ALA A 411 -52.87 0.20 2.80
C ALA A 411 -53.24 0.52 4.26
N GLU A 412 -53.30 1.81 4.62
CA GLU A 412 -53.94 2.37 5.83
C GLU A 412 -55.36 2.85 5.49
#